data_AF-A0A8J7Q0N6-F1
#
_entry.id   AF-A0A8J7Q0N6-F1
#
_cell.length_a   1.000
_cell.length_b   1.000
_cell.length_c   1.000
_cell.angle_alpha   90.00
_cell.angle_beta   90.00
_cell.angle_gamma   90.00
#
_symmetry.space_group_name_H-M   'P 1'
#
loop_
_entity.id
_entity.type
_entity.pdbx_description
1 polymer ?
#
loop_
_entity_poly.entity_id
_entity_poly.type
_entity_poly.pdbx_seq_one_letter_code
_entity_poly.pdbx_strand_id
1 'polypeptide(L)'
;MSRTLPGRPAVWLMLVVTGCGTVGPRESKGPAVGRSRDLGKQVAVGPTATREPPLADPSTMIPPPPDMKDIIPPIPAAPAKEEFVAAVGIVAPDGPAARPAVERARAVSEEPAPPAPESNLDALRRLYRTASDRFNQLEGFQARLTRRETVGNKPMPEEVLEYTFRREPYSVHVKWVGLEGQGRELVYVQGKYDNKVQILTGKCEGLVIPAGMRVSRLPTDKDVRSKSRYDIREGGMGTAIVWFGKVLSVMEQDPAQANRAHYLGRKPVRERESGLEVVEETIPPDWEPLLPKGGKRTTHFDPDPSSPSFGLPVLIVTLGDTGRQVEYYWFDQLRPIRPTDADFDPDRLWRK
;
A
#
# COMPACT_ATOMS: atom_id res chain seq x y z
N MET A 1 6.07 -1.33 71.19
CA MET A 1 6.41 0.10 71.30
C MET A 1 7.84 0.29 70.81
N SER A 2 8.06 0.79 69.60
CA SER A 2 9.36 1.30 69.18
C SER A 2 9.14 2.46 68.20
N ARG A 3 9.88 3.54 68.48
CA ARG A 3 9.65 4.91 68.01
C ARG A 3 10.17 5.12 66.58
N THR A 4 9.39 5.90 65.86
CA THR A 4 9.66 6.64 64.61
C THR A 4 10.81 7.64 64.73
N LEU A 5 11.54 7.89 63.62
CA LEU A 5 12.18 9.15 63.20
C LEU A 5 12.73 9.00 61.74
N PRO A 6 13.04 10.08 60.99
CA PRO A 6 12.15 10.62 59.96
C PRO A 6 12.69 10.57 58.52
N GLY A 7 11.78 10.84 57.57
CA GLY A 7 12.01 10.81 56.13
C GLY A 7 12.89 11.94 55.57
N ARG A 8 13.45 11.65 54.40
CA ARG A 8 14.01 12.59 53.44
C ARG A 8 13.23 12.43 52.12
N PRO A 9 12.76 13.51 51.47
CA PRO A 9 12.21 13.41 50.12
C PRO A 9 13.37 13.29 49.12
N ALA A 10 13.43 12.17 48.40
CA ALA A 10 14.28 12.04 47.22
C ALA A 10 13.63 12.82 46.07
N VAL A 11 14.20 13.99 45.77
CA VAL A 11 13.92 14.76 44.55
C VAL A 11 14.51 13.99 43.37
N TRP A 12 13.64 13.36 42.58
CA TRP A 12 14.01 12.82 41.27
C TRP A 12 14.03 13.96 40.26
N LEU A 13 15.23 14.40 39.91
CA LEU A 13 15.50 15.33 38.82
C LEU A 13 15.41 14.54 37.50
N MET A 14 14.31 14.69 36.78
CA MET A 14 14.16 14.25 35.39
C MET A 14 15.03 15.13 34.50
N LEU A 15 16.16 14.58 34.05
CA LEU A 15 17.03 15.17 33.05
C LEU A 15 16.43 14.90 31.67
N VAL A 16 15.64 15.86 31.18
CA VAL A 16 15.13 15.89 29.81
C VAL A 16 16.29 16.29 28.90
N VAL A 17 16.90 15.31 28.23
CA VAL A 17 17.83 15.56 27.13
C VAL A 17 17.00 15.79 25.86
N THR A 18 16.61 17.05 25.64
CA THR A 18 16.22 17.53 24.30
C THR A 18 17.48 17.69 23.46
N GLY A 19 17.74 16.72 22.58
CA GLY A 19 18.75 16.85 21.54
C GLY A 19 18.28 17.79 20.43
N CYS A 20 18.54 19.09 20.60
CA CYS A 20 18.55 20.07 19.53
C CYS A 20 19.72 19.76 18.58
N GLY A 21 19.42 19.57 17.29
CA GLY A 21 20.42 19.52 16.23
C GLY A 21 21.18 20.84 16.17
N THR A 22 22.51 20.72 16.10
CA THR A 22 23.50 21.79 16.13
C THR A 22 23.46 22.66 14.87
N VAL A 23 23.33 23.97 15.07
CA VAL A 23 23.60 25.00 14.07
C VAL A 23 25.10 25.27 14.04
N GLY A 24 25.74 25.03 12.90
CA GLY A 24 27.15 25.35 12.68
C GLY A 24 27.40 26.87 12.54
N PRO A 25 28.64 27.33 12.81
CA PRO A 25 28.97 28.75 12.86
C PRO A 25 28.96 29.38 11.46
N ARG A 26 28.17 30.45 11.32
CA ARG A 26 28.15 31.33 10.14
C ARG A 26 29.29 32.33 10.25
N GLU A 27 30.25 32.23 9.32
CA GLU A 27 31.31 33.22 9.15
C GLU A 27 30.73 34.60 8.88
N SER A 28 31.31 35.58 9.58
CA SER A 28 31.11 37.01 9.42
C SER A 28 32.11 37.58 8.42
N LYS A 29 31.65 38.46 7.52
CA LYS A 29 32.42 39.57 6.93
C LYS A 29 31.53 40.38 5.99
N GLY A 30 31.56 41.71 6.12
CA GLY A 30 31.09 42.65 5.09
C GLY A 30 30.30 43.85 5.64
N PRO A 31 30.81 45.08 5.56
CA PRO A 31 30.29 46.23 6.29
C PRO A 31 29.16 46.98 5.59
N ALA A 32 28.47 47.77 6.42
CA ALA A 32 27.37 48.65 6.10
C ALA A 32 27.74 49.80 5.13
N VAL A 33 26.82 50.10 4.22
CA VAL A 33 26.71 51.40 3.55
C VAL A 33 25.26 51.86 3.71
N GLY A 34 25.11 53.01 4.34
CA GLY A 34 23.81 53.62 4.66
C GLY A 34 23.23 54.49 3.56
N ARG A 35 22.01 54.99 3.86
CA ARG A 35 21.20 56.08 3.27
C ARG A 35 19.76 55.59 3.25
N SER A 36 18.72 56.36 3.52
CA SER A 36 18.55 57.72 4.02
C SER A 36 17.12 57.75 4.56
N ARG A 37 16.89 58.47 5.66
CA ARG A 37 15.55 58.96 6.00
C ARG A 37 15.07 59.85 4.85
N ASP A 38 13.81 59.70 4.45
CA ASP A 38 13.06 60.86 4.00
C ASP A 38 11.62 60.79 4.49
N LEU A 39 11.18 61.92 5.04
CA LEU A 39 9.93 62.17 5.73
C LEU A 39 9.23 63.25 4.92
N GLY A 40 8.18 62.89 4.19
CA GLY A 40 7.48 63.79 3.27
C GLY A 40 5.97 63.58 3.23
N LYS A 41 5.28 64.33 4.09
CA LYS A 41 3.89 64.84 4.09
C LYS A 41 2.87 64.35 3.03
N GLN A 42 1.72 63.90 3.59
CA GLN A 42 0.30 64.17 3.23
C GLN A 42 -0.03 64.90 1.92
N VAL A 43 -1.00 64.36 1.15
CA VAL A 43 -2.24 65.05 0.72
C VAL A 43 -3.35 64.00 0.51
N ALA A 44 -4.55 64.29 1.01
CA ALA A 44 -5.78 63.51 0.85
C ALA A 44 -6.47 63.80 -0.50
N VAL A 45 -7.36 62.89 -0.94
CA VAL A 45 -8.62 63.09 -1.73
C VAL A 45 -8.94 61.78 -2.47
N GLY A 46 -10.01 61.08 -2.08
CA GLY A 46 -10.68 60.07 -2.92
C GLY A 46 -11.62 60.75 -3.92
N PRO A 47 -12.55 60.06 -4.63
CA PRO A 47 -12.82 58.62 -4.71
C PRO A 47 -12.74 58.12 -6.17
N THR A 48 -12.85 56.79 -6.40
CA THR A 48 -13.73 56.15 -7.42
C THR A 48 -13.46 54.65 -7.40
N ALA A 49 -14.50 53.90 -7.05
CA ALA A 49 -14.49 52.44 -7.01
C ALA A 49 -14.68 51.89 -8.43
N THR A 50 -13.65 51.27 -8.99
CA THR A 50 -13.78 50.25 -10.04
C THR A 50 -13.65 48.89 -9.39
N ARG A 51 -14.80 48.24 -9.24
CA ARG A 51 -14.95 46.90 -8.67
C ARG A 51 -14.36 45.91 -9.68
N GLU A 52 -13.19 45.35 -9.37
CA GLU A 52 -12.64 44.20 -10.11
C GLU A 52 -13.67 43.05 -10.10
N PRO A 53 -13.89 42.37 -11.23
CA PRO A 53 -14.70 41.15 -11.24
C PRO A 53 -14.05 40.11 -10.33
N PRO A 54 -14.84 39.33 -9.56
CA PRO A 54 -14.30 38.30 -8.68
C PRO A 54 -13.48 37.31 -9.49
N LEU A 55 -12.22 37.16 -9.10
CA LEU A 55 -11.32 36.14 -9.60
C LEU A 55 -12.02 34.77 -9.41
N ALA A 56 -12.19 34.03 -10.50
CA ALA A 56 -12.84 32.72 -10.47
C ALA A 56 -12.17 31.82 -9.42
N ASP A 57 -12.98 31.18 -8.58
CA ASP A 57 -12.52 30.24 -7.56
C ASP A 57 -11.82 29.05 -8.23
N PRO A 58 -10.50 28.87 -8.05
CA PRO A 58 -9.74 27.78 -8.67
C PRO A 58 -10.19 26.40 -8.19
N SER A 59 -11.06 26.30 -7.17
CA SER A 59 -11.63 25.04 -6.67
C SER A 59 -12.69 24.44 -7.60
N THR A 60 -13.16 25.19 -8.61
CA THR A 60 -14.15 24.69 -9.59
C THR A 60 -13.53 23.96 -10.79
N MET A 61 -12.20 23.93 -10.91
CA MET A 61 -11.48 23.25 -12.01
C MET A 61 -10.87 21.90 -11.62
N ILE A 62 -11.23 21.35 -10.46
CA ILE A 62 -10.84 19.97 -10.13
C ILE A 62 -11.84 19.05 -10.85
N PRO A 63 -11.44 18.30 -11.90
CA PRO A 63 -12.33 17.34 -12.52
C PRO A 63 -12.81 16.33 -11.46
N PRO A 64 -14.05 15.84 -11.54
CA PRO A 64 -14.52 14.78 -10.67
C PRO A 64 -13.53 13.60 -10.73
N PRO A 65 -13.26 12.93 -9.59
CA PRO A 65 -12.41 11.75 -9.61
C PRO A 65 -12.97 10.74 -10.62
N PRO A 66 -12.11 10.07 -11.40
CA PRO A 66 -12.54 9.09 -12.38
C PRO A 66 -13.41 8.02 -11.72
N ASP A 67 -14.49 7.61 -12.38
CA ASP A 67 -15.35 6.52 -11.90
C ASP A 67 -14.50 5.24 -11.85
N MET A 68 -14.38 4.62 -10.67
CA MET A 68 -13.58 3.40 -10.52
C MET A 68 -14.14 2.23 -11.34
N LYS A 69 -15.40 2.32 -11.78
CA LYS A 69 -16.01 1.37 -12.72
C LYS A 69 -15.33 1.38 -14.09
N ASP A 70 -14.72 2.49 -14.49
CA ASP A 70 -14.01 2.60 -15.78
C ASP A 70 -12.55 2.13 -15.68
N ILE A 71 -11.99 2.06 -14.47
CA ILE A 71 -10.62 1.62 -14.21
C ILE A 71 -10.54 0.10 -14.04
N ILE A 72 -11.64 -0.54 -13.66
CA ILE A 72 -11.78 -1.98 -13.56
C ILE A 72 -12.50 -2.46 -14.84
N PRO A 73 -11.80 -2.99 -15.85
CA PRO A 73 -12.50 -3.59 -16.99
C PRO A 73 -13.46 -4.68 -16.48
N PRO A 74 -14.67 -4.80 -17.06
CA PRO A 74 -15.60 -5.85 -16.68
C PRO A 74 -14.90 -7.20 -16.84
N ILE A 75 -14.79 -7.95 -15.74
CA ILE A 75 -14.21 -9.28 -15.73
C ILE A 75 -15.02 -10.13 -16.72
N PRO A 76 -14.39 -10.75 -17.74
CA PRO A 76 -15.10 -11.64 -18.65
C PRO A 76 -15.80 -12.72 -17.81
N ALA A 77 -17.08 -12.97 -18.11
CA ALA A 77 -17.86 -13.98 -17.42
C ALA A 77 -17.08 -15.31 -17.37
N ALA A 78 -16.95 -15.89 -16.18
CA ALA A 78 -16.33 -17.19 -16.02
C ALA A 78 -16.99 -18.18 -17.01
N PRO A 79 -16.20 -19.01 -17.71
CA PRO A 79 -16.76 -20.01 -18.60
C PRO A 79 -17.79 -20.84 -17.82
N ALA A 80 -18.94 -21.08 -18.44
CA ALA A 80 -19.98 -21.90 -17.85
C ALA A 80 -19.36 -23.23 -17.39
N LYS A 81 -19.70 -23.67 -16.17
CA LYS A 81 -19.36 -25.01 -15.69
C LYS A 81 -19.93 -26.00 -16.70
N GLU A 82 -19.07 -26.54 -17.56
CA GLU A 82 -19.41 -27.69 -18.37
C GLU A 82 -19.71 -28.84 -17.41
N GLU A 83 -20.95 -29.30 -17.46
CA GLU A 83 -21.41 -30.47 -16.75
C GLU A 83 -20.58 -31.66 -17.21
N PHE A 84 -19.72 -32.16 -16.33
CA PHE A 84 -19.04 -33.43 -16.50
C PHE A 84 -20.09 -34.53 -16.57
N VAL A 85 -20.43 -34.95 -17.79
CA VAL A 85 -21.25 -36.12 -18.05
C VAL A 85 -20.46 -37.35 -17.61
N ALA A 86 -20.87 -37.94 -16.49
CA ALA A 86 -20.34 -39.20 -15.99
C ALA A 86 -20.71 -40.33 -16.95
N ALA A 87 -19.73 -40.80 -17.73
CA ALA A 87 -19.90 -41.93 -18.63
C ALA A 87 -19.40 -43.24 -17.98
N VAL A 88 -20.38 -44.10 -17.68
CA VAL A 88 -20.47 -45.53 -18.04
C VAL A 88 -19.36 -46.50 -17.58
N GLY A 89 -19.77 -47.45 -16.71
CA GLY A 89 -19.71 -48.88 -17.02
C GLY A 89 -18.44 -49.65 -16.65
N ILE A 90 -18.43 -50.21 -15.44
CA ILE A 90 -17.51 -51.29 -15.06
C ILE A 90 -18.19 -52.62 -15.42
N VAL A 91 -17.73 -53.25 -16.50
CA VAL A 91 -18.03 -54.67 -16.80
C VAL A 91 -16.79 -55.48 -16.46
N ALA A 92 -16.92 -56.39 -15.50
CA ALA A 92 -15.92 -57.40 -15.19
C ALA A 92 -16.03 -58.58 -16.16
N PRO A 93 -14.89 -59.20 -16.53
CA PRO A 93 -14.90 -60.62 -16.82
C PRO A 93 -13.89 -61.38 -15.97
N ASP A 94 -14.40 -62.41 -15.30
CA ASP A 94 -13.64 -63.54 -14.76
C ASP A 94 -13.03 -64.37 -15.90
N GLY A 95 -11.80 -64.85 -15.68
CA GLY A 95 -11.19 -65.89 -16.51
C GLY A 95 -9.69 -66.06 -16.26
N PRO A 96 -9.23 -67.16 -15.64
CA PRO A 96 -7.82 -67.46 -15.51
C PRO A 96 -7.36 -68.29 -16.73
N ALA A 97 -6.63 -67.65 -17.64
CA ALA A 97 -5.89 -68.35 -18.70
C ALA A 97 -4.40 -68.02 -18.57
N ALA A 98 -3.63 -69.03 -18.19
CA ALA A 98 -2.18 -68.99 -18.10
C ALA A 98 -1.57 -68.58 -19.45
N ARG A 99 -0.86 -67.45 -19.48
CA ARG A 99 -0.07 -66.99 -20.62
C ARG A 99 1.41 -67.29 -20.38
N PRO A 100 2.16 -67.70 -21.43
CA PRO A 100 3.58 -67.98 -21.33
C PRO A 100 4.37 -66.70 -21.02
N ALA A 101 5.49 -66.86 -20.31
CA ALA A 101 6.40 -65.80 -19.93
C ALA A 101 6.99 -65.14 -21.19
N VAL A 102 6.43 -63.99 -21.57
CA VAL A 102 7.05 -63.10 -22.54
C VAL A 102 8.10 -62.30 -21.77
N GLU A 103 9.36 -62.52 -22.14
CA GLU A 103 10.53 -61.81 -21.64
C GLU A 103 10.31 -60.31 -21.86
N ARG A 104 9.97 -59.63 -20.76
CA ARG A 104 9.58 -58.22 -20.75
C ARG A 104 10.83 -57.42 -21.00
N ALA A 105 11.00 -56.97 -22.25
CA ALA A 105 12.02 -55.99 -22.63
C ALA A 105 11.98 -54.85 -21.60
N ARG A 106 13.09 -54.70 -20.89
CA ARG A 106 13.30 -53.72 -19.84
C ARG A 106 13.14 -52.35 -20.49
N ALA A 107 11.95 -51.76 -20.36
CA ALA A 107 11.70 -50.40 -20.80
C ALA A 107 12.74 -49.53 -20.07
N VAL A 108 13.69 -49.02 -20.84
CA VAL A 108 14.63 -48.01 -20.37
C VAL A 108 13.74 -46.85 -19.98
N SER A 109 13.58 -46.62 -18.66
CA SER A 109 12.91 -45.42 -18.16
C SER A 109 13.69 -44.24 -18.72
N GLU A 110 13.16 -43.64 -19.77
CA GLU A 110 13.59 -42.32 -20.23
C GLU A 110 13.29 -41.37 -19.08
N GLU A 111 14.35 -41.00 -18.36
CA GLU A 111 14.28 -40.01 -17.32
C GLU A 111 13.76 -38.72 -17.97
N PRO A 112 12.60 -38.19 -17.53
CA PRO A 112 11.98 -37.06 -18.20
C PRO A 112 12.94 -35.88 -18.21
N ALA A 113 13.21 -35.35 -19.40
CA ALA A 113 14.09 -34.20 -19.57
C ALA A 113 13.62 -33.05 -18.67
N PRO A 114 14.56 -32.29 -18.06
CA PRO A 114 14.20 -31.17 -17.20
C PRO A 114 13.35 -30.16 -17.98
N PRO A 115 12.33 -29.56 -17.36
CA PRO A 115 11.47 -28.60 -18.02
C PRO A 115 12.29 -27.42 -18.54
N ALA A 116 11.96 -26.94 -19.75
CA ALA A 116 12.58 -25.75 -20.32
C ALA A 116 12.41 -24.54 -19.38
N PRO A 117 13.38 -23.61 -19.32
CA PRO A 117 13.27 -22.42 -18.49
C PRO A 117 12.04 -21.59 -18.89
N GLU A 118 11.26 -21.17 -17.90
CA GLU A 118 10.09 -20.29 -18.08
C GLU A 118 10.54 -18.96 -18.70
N SER A 119 9.81 -18.47 -19.72
CA SER A 119 10.10 -17.16 -20.31
C SER A 119 9.72 -16.03 -19.33
N ASN A 120 10.34 -14.86 -19.48
CA ASN A 120 10.02 -13.69 -18.64
C ASN A 120 8.52 -13.37 -18.65
N LEU A 121 7.91 -13.28 -19.84
CA LEU A 121 6.51 -12.92 -19.98
C LEU A 121 5.58 -13.98 -19.40
N ASP A 122 5.92 -15.27 -19.54
CA ASP A 122 5.11 -16.36 -18.97
C ASP A 122 5.16 -16.35 -17.43
N ALA A 123 6.34 -16.10 -16.84
CA ALA A 123 6.48 -15.93 -15.40
C ALA A 123 5.63 -14.77 -14.87
N LEU A 124 5.66 -13.63 -15.55
CA LEU A 124 4.86 -12.48 -15.15
C LEU A 124 3.35 -12.75 -15.28
N ARG A 125 2.90 -13.41 -16.36
CA ARG A 125 1.50 -13.85 -16.52
C ARG A 125 1.08 -14.83 -15.45
N ARG A 126 1.94 -15.77 -15.06
CA ARG A 126 1.68 -16.73 -13.98
C ARG A 126 1.48 -16.00 -12.65
N LEU A 127 2.38 -15.07 -12.32
CA LEU A 127 2.28 -14.26 -11.10
C LEU A 127 1.00 -13.42 -11.07
N TYR A 128 0.70 -12.70 -12.16
CA TYR A 128 -0.51 -11.87 -12.23
C TYR A 128 -1.79 -12.69 -12.09
N ARG A 129 -1.92 -13.81 -12.82
CA ARG A 129 -3.08 -14.70 -12.71
C ARG A 129 -3.23 -15.24 -11.30
N THR A 130 -2.15 -15.76 -10.71
CA THR A 130 -2.17 -16.29 -9.35
C THR A 130 -2.60 -15.22 -8.35
N ALA A 131 -2.02 -14.02 -8.43
CA ALA A 131 -2.34 -12.91 -7.54
C ALA A 131 -3.80 -12.46 -7.68
N SER A 132 -4.27 -12.29 -8.91
CA SER A 132 -5.64 -11.89 -9.22
C SER A 132 -6.65 -12.93 -8.72
N ASP A 133 -6.44 -14.22 -9.05
CA ASP A 133 -7.33 -15.31 -8.65
C ASP A 133 -7.40 -15.44 -7.12
N ARG A 134 -6.24 -15.37 -6.44
CA ARG A 134 -6.18 -15.43 -4.99
C ARG A 134 -6.86 -14.24 -4.34
N PHE A 135 -6.59 -13.02 -4.80
CA PHE A 135 -7.23 -11.83 -4.27
C PHE A 135 -8.74 -11.84 -4.48
N ASN A 136 -9.21 -12.34 -5.63
CA ASN A 136 -10.64 -12.45 -5.94
C ASN A 136 -11.38 -13.49 -5.09
N GLN A 137 -10.67 -14.44 -4.49
CA GLN A 137 -11.23 -15.42 -3.54
C GLN A 137 -11.36 -14.84 -2.12
N LEU A 138 -10.70 -13.72 -1.81
CA LEU A 138 -10.78 -13.10 -0.49
C LEU A 138 -12.04 -12.25 -0.34
N GLU A 139 -12.84 -12.53 0.68
CA GLU A 139 -13.86 -11.60 1.18
C GLU A 139 -13.20 -10.41 1.92
N GLY A 140 -12.09 -10.70 2.59
CA GLY A 140 -11.26 -9.74 3.32
C GLY A 140 -10.10 -10.42 4.03
N PHE A 141 -9.25 -9.62 4.65
CA PHE A 141 -8.12 -10.12 5.43
C PHE A 141 -7.71 -9.13 6.51
N GLN A 142 -6.99 -9.64 7.50
CA GLN A 142 -6.20 -8.84 8.42
C GLN A 142 -4.72 -9.06 8.11
N ALA A 143 -3.90 -8.02 8.26
CA ALA A 143 -2.45 -8.11 8.16
C ALA A 143 -1.81 -7.06 9.06
N ARG A 144 -0.53 -7.25 9.36
CA ARG A 144 0.32 -6.17 9.86
C ARG A 144 1.02 -5.53 8.68
N LEU A 145 0.89 -4.21 8.56
CA LEU A 145 1.51 -3.41 7.51
C LEU A 145 2.62 -2.54 8.10
N THR A 146 3.85 -2.72 7.63
CA THR A 146 4.95 -1.76 7.84
C THR A 146 5.08 -0.88 6.61
N ARG A 147 4.99 0.43 6.80
CA ARG A 147 4.93 1.44 5.74
C ARG A 147 6.01 2.51 5.92
N ARG A 148 6.70 2.88 4.83
CA ARG A 148 7.53 4.10 4.74
C ARG A 148 7.26 4.79 3.41
N GLU A 149 7.02 6.09 3.45
CA GLU A 149 6.71 6.87 2.25
C GLU A 149 7.53 8.16 2.21
N THR A 150 7.71 8.71 1.01
CA THR A 150 8.20 10.07 0.79
C THR A 150 7.06 10.92 0.23
N VAL A 151 6.60 11.90 0.99
CA VAL A 151 5.49 12.81 0.63
C VAL A 151 6.06 14.21 0.42
N GLY A 152 5.86 14.80 -0.76
CA GLY A 152 6.40 16.13 -1.08
C GLY A 152 7.92 16.24 -0.92
N ASN A 153 8.67 15.22 -1.37
CA ASN A 153 10.12 15.07 -1.20
C ASN A 153 10.62 14.98 0.26
N LYS A 154 9.70 14.82 1.23
CA LYS A 154 10.04 14.61 2.63
C LYS A 154 9.85 13.14 3.02
N PRO A 155 10.89 12.44 3.49
CA PRO A 155 10.72 11.10 4.04
C PRO A 155 9.85 11.17 5.29
N MET A 156 8.82 10.33 5.33
CA MET A 156 7.94 10.16 6.48
C MET A 156 8.51 9.09 7.42
N PRO A 157 8.22 9.17 8.73
CA PRO A 157 8.56 8.12 9.67
C PRO A 157 7.95 6.78 9.26
N GLU A 158 8.58 5.69 9.70
CA GLU A 158 8.03 4.35 9.55
C GLU A 158 6.78 4.19 10.43
N GLU A 159 5.73 3.64 9.84
CA GLU A 159 4.49 3.31 10.53
C GLU A 159 4.32 1.79 10.57
N VAL A 160 3.84 1.29 11.71
CA VAL A 160 3.43 -0.11 11.86
C VAL A 160 1.95 -0.15 12.20
N LEU A 161 1.18 -0.86 11.40
CA LEU A 161 -0.27 -0.78 11.34
C LEU A 161 -0.88 -2.18 11.47
N GLU A 162 -1.96 -2.31 12.21
CA GLU A 162 -2.94 -3.39 12.01
C GLU A 162 -3.89 -2.94 10.89
N TYR A 163 -3.99 -3.74 9.83
CA TYR A 163 -4.74 -3.43 8.63
C TYR A 163 -5.82 -4.49 8.40
N THR A 164 -7.08 -4.08 8.47
CA THR A 164 -8.25 -4.91 8.18
C THR A 164 -8.90 -4.42 6.89
N PHE A 165 -9.06 -5.32 5.93
CA PHE A 165 -9.68 -5.06 4.64
C PHE A 165 -10.92 -5.92 4.43
N ARG A 166 -11.95 -5.33 3.83
CA ARG A 166 -13.13 -6.01 3.29
C ARG A 166 -13.33 -5.57 1.85
N ARG A 167 -13.59 -6.54 0.97
CA ARG A 167 -13.79 -6.30 -0.46
C ARG A 167 -15.13 -5.63 -0.75
N GLU A 168 -16.23 -6.15 -0.21
CA GLU A 168 -17.58 -5.67 -0.51
C GLU A 168 -18.43 -5.46 0.77
N PRO A 169 -18.96 -4.24 1.01
CA PRO A 169 -18.52 -3.00 0.37
C PRO A 169 -17.05 -2.72 0.69
N TYR A 170 -16.34 -2.00 -0.20
CA TYR A 170 -14.93 -1.67 0.03
C TYR A 170 -14.78 -0.98 1.39
N SER A 171 -14.08 -1.64 2.32
CA SER A 171 -13.91 -1.13 3.68
C SER A 171 -12.51 -1.39 4.18
N VAL A 172 -11.99 -0.40 4.90
CA VAL A 172 -10.63 -0.43 5.45
C VAL A 172 -10.71 0.06 6.88
N HIS A 173 -10.12 -0.71 7.80
CA HIS A 173 -9.84 -0.28 9.17
C HIS A 173 -8.33 -0.38 9.40
N VAL A 174 -7.73 0.75 9.77
CA VAL A 174 -6.30 0.86 10.04
C VAL A 174 -6.12 1.31 11.49
N LYS A 175 -5.28 0.61 12.23
CA LYS A 175 -4.90 0.98 13.59
C LYS A 175 -3.39 1.10 13.70
N TRP A 176 -2.92 2.25 14.18
CA TRP A 176 -1.50 2.51 14.37
C TRP A 176 -1.04 1.87 15.68
N VAL A 177 -0.23 0.82 15.55
CA VAL A 177 0.31 0.05 16.69
C VAL A 177 1.79 0.34 16.96
N GLY A 178 2.48 0.96 16.00
CA GLY A 178 3.84 1.48 16.17
C GLY A 178 3.92 2.74 17.04
N LEU A 179 5.14 3.28 17.19
CA LEU A 179 5.38 4.52 17.94
C LEU A 179 4.78 5.74 17.22
N GLU A 180 4.96 5.83 15.90
CA GLU A 180 4.35 6.90 15.10
C GLU A 180 2.84 6.71 15.06
N GLY A 181 2.09 7.74 15.46
CA GLY A 181 0.63 7.73 15.41
C GLY A 181 -0.03 6.79 16.42
N GLN A 182 0.69 6.32 17.45
CA GLN A 182 0.16 5.32 18.39
C GLN A 182 -1.25 5.64 18.91
N GLY A 183 -2.15 4.67 18.76
CA GLY A 183 -3.55 4.77 19.20
C GLY A 183 -4.46 5.52 18.22
N ARG A 184 -3.95 5.98 17.08
CA ARG A 184 -4.77 6.46 15.97
C ARG A 184 -5.48 5.26 15.34
N GLU A 185 -6.75 5.47 14.99
CA GLU A 185 -7.51 4.54 14.18
C GLU A 185 -8.21 5.27 13.04
N LEU A 186 -8.34 4.61 11.89
CA LEU A 186 -9.06 5.11 10.73
C LEU A 186 -9.99 4.03 10.21
N VAL A 187 -11.25 4.37 9.98
CA VAL A 187 -12.25 3.51 9.38
C VAL A 187 -12.82 4.18 8.14
N TYR A 188 -12.85 3.45 7.04
CA TYR A 188 -13.53 3.83 5.82
C TYR A 188 -14.47 2.69 5.42
N VAL A 189 -15.71 3.04 5.06
CA VAL A 189 -16.69 2.09 4.52
C VAL A 189 -17.38 2.77 3.35
N GLN A 190 -17.19 2.24 2.15
CA GLN A 190 -17.86 2.73 0.95
C GLN A 190 -19.37 2.67 1.13
N GLY A 191 -20.06 3.77 0.80
CA GLY A 191 -21.51 3.92 0.92
C GLY A 191 -22.01 4.20 2.34
N LYS A 192 -21.15 4.24 3.38
CA LYS A 192 -21.53 4.63 4.75
C LYS A 192 -20.82 5.91 5.19
N TYR A 193 -21.34 6.52 6.26
CA TYR A 193 -20.79 7.73 6.88
C TYR A 193 -20.49 8.87 5.89
N ASP A 194 -21.41 9.11 4.94
CA ASP A 194 -21.24 10.09 3.84
C ASP A 194 -19.98 9.87 2.98
N ASN A 195 -19.50 8.62 2.88
CA ASN A 195 -18.22 8.27 2.25
C ASN A 195 -17.00 8.98 2.86
N LYS A 196 -17.10 9.38 4.14
CA LYS A 196 -16.01 10.00 4.88
C LYS A 196 -15.21 8.96 5.65
N VAL A 197 -13.93 9.23 5.82
CA VAL A 197 -13.12 8.51 6.80
C VAL A 197 -13.55 8.95 8.20
N GLN A 198 -13.66 7.98 9.10
CA GLN A 198 -13.84 8.20 10.52
C GLN A 198 -12.49 7.97 11.18
N ILE A 199 -11.99 8.96 11.91
CA ILE A 199 -10.66 8.90 12.53
C ILE A 199 -10.81 9.05 14.04
N LEU A 200 -10.22 8.14 14.79
CA LEU A 200 -9.92 8.31 16.21
C LEU A 200 -8.49 8.84 16.32
N THR A 201 -8.31 10.00 16.94
CA THR A 201 -7.00 10.66 17.01
C THR A 201 -6.05 9.95 17.98
N GLY A 202 -4.78 9.85 17.59
CA GLY A 202 -3.73 9.21 18.38
C GLY A 202 -3.05 10.15 19.38
N LYS A 203 -2.08 9.62 20.14
CA LYS A 203 -1.33 10.38 21.18
C LYS A 203 -0.44 11.51 20.64
N CYS A 204 -0.18 11.54 19.33
CA CYS A 204 0.86 12.39 18.72
C CYS A 204 0.37 13.26 17.55
N GLU A 205 -0.94 13.53 17.45
CA GLU A 205 -1.51 14.35 16.36
C GLU A 205 -1.45 15.87 16.63
N GLY A 206 -0.29 16.34 17.08
CA GLY A 206 -0.01 17.75 17.36
C GLY A 206 -0.57 18.24 18.70
N LEU A 207 -0.21 19.48 19.05
CA LEU A 207 -0.52 20.06 20.36
C LEU A 207 -2.00 20.43 20.56
N VAL A 208 -2.80 20.45 19.47
CA VAL A 208 -4.12 21.10 19.45
C VAL A 208 -5.27 20.09 19.45
N ILE A 209 -5.07 18.85 18.96
CA ILE A 209 -6.14 17.86 18.88
C ILE A 209 -5.94 16.81 19.98
N PRO A 210 -6.84 16.72 20.97
CA PRO A 210 -6.73 15.73 22.04
C PRO A 210 -6.76 14.31 21.49
N ALA A 211 -5.99 13.41 22.09
CA ALA A 211 -6.04 11.98 21.78
C ALA A 211 -7.41 11.38 22.13
N GLY A 212 -7.91 10.47 21.28
CA GLY A 212 -9.21 9.83 21.44
C GLY A 212 -10.40 10.67 20.98
N MET A 213 -10.16 11.81 20.34
CA MET A 213 -11.20 12.59 19.67
C MET A 213 -11.63 11.88 18.38
N ARG A 214 -12.92 11.86 18.10
CA ARG A 214 -13.45 11.35 16.82
C ARG A 214 -13.60 12.50 15.84
N VAL A 215 -13.05 12.36 14.65
CA VAL A 215 -13.18 13.33 13.56
C VAL A 215 -13.63 12.63 12.28
N SER A 216 -14.41 13.34 11.47
CA SER A 216 -14.85 12.88 10.15
C SER A 216 -14.29 13.81 9.07
N ARG A 217 -13.73 13.22 8.02
CA ARG A 217 -13.04 13.92 6.92
C ARG A 217 -13.30 13.22 5.59
N LEU A 218 -13.23 13.96 4.48
CA LEU A 218 -13.22 13.33 3.17
C LEU A 218 -11.88 12.60 2.97
N PRO A 219 -11.86 11.44 2.28
CA PRO A 219 -10.62 10.76 1.92
C PRO A 219 -9.61 11.66 1.19
N THR A 220 -10.12 12.62 0.42
CA THR A 220 -9.34 13.57 -0.39
C THR A 220 -8.87 14.79 0.37
N ASP A 221 -9.30 14.99 1.62
CA ASP A 221 -8.91 16.17 2.39
C ASP A 221 -7.38 16.20 2.58
N LYS A 222 -6.82 17.41 2.51
CA LYS A 222 -5.36 17.62 2.56
C LYS A 222 -4.74 17.09 3.85
N ASP A 223 -5.45 17.17 4.98
CA ASP A 223 -4.98 16.66 6.28
C ASP A 223 -4.95 15.12 6.30
N VAL A 224 -5.95 14.45 5.72
CA VAL A 224 -5.98 12.98 5.56
C VAL A 224 -4.83 12.50 4.68
N ARG A 225 -4.57 13.20 3.57
CA ARG A 225 -3.50 12.86 2.62
C ARG A 225 -2.12 13.39 3.02
N SER A 226 -2.00 14.21 4.05
CA SER A 226 -0.74 14.89 4.40
C SER A 226 0.41 13.94 4.73
N LYS A 227 0.09 12.71 5.14
CA LYS A 227 1.06 11.67 5.50
C LYS A 227 1.07 10.45 4.57
N SER A 228 0.31 10.48 3.46
CA SER A 228 0.33 9.38 2.49
C SER A 228 0.23 9.88 1.05
N ARG A 229 0.90 9.17 0.16
CA ARG A 229 0.93 9.37 -1.29
C ARG A 229 -0.41 9.02 -1.92
N TYR A 230 -1.10 8.03 -1.37
CA TYR A 230 -2.33 7.46 -1.92
C TYR A 230 -3.56 7.86 -1.11
N ASP A 231 -4.70 7.95 -1.80
CA ASP A 231 -5.99 7.96 -1.12
C ASP A 231 -6.24 6.60 -0.44
N ILE A 232 -6.97 6.56 0.68
CA ILE A 232 -7.27 5.31 1.38
C ILE A 232 -8.00 4.29 0.49
N ARG A 233 -8.74 4.77 -0.53
CA ARG A 233 -9.45 3.97 -1.53
C ARG A 233 -8.53 3.34 -2.57
N GLU A 234 -7.32 3.87 -2.71
CA GLU A 234 -6.32 3.45 -3.70
C GLU A 234 -5.22 2.59 -3.07
N GLY A 235 -5.24 2.40 -1.74
CA GLY A 235 -4.24 1.60 -1.03
C GLY A 235 -4.51 0.09 -1.06
N GLY A 236 -3.45 -0.69 -0.90
CA GLY A 236 -3.52 -2.14 -0.63
C GLY A 236 -3.06 -3.04 -1.79
N MET A 237 -3.11 -4.35 -1.53
CA MET A 237 -2.65 -5.37 -2.48
C MET A 237 -3.44 -5.37 -3.80
N GLY A 238 -4.75 -5.09 -3.74
CA GLY A 238 -5.61 -5.06 -4.93
C GLY A 238 -5.14 -4.03 -5.97
N THR A 239 -4.80 -2.82 -5.52
CA THR A 239 -4.27 -1.77 -6.41
C THR A 239 -2.95 -2.18 -7.06
N ALA A 240 -2.05 -2.82 -6.30
CA ALA A 240 -0.79 -3.33 -6.85
C ALA A 240 -1.02 -4.40 -7.93
N ILE A 241 -2.00 -5.30 -7.73
CA ILE A 241 -2.38 -6.32 -8.72
C ILE A 241 -2.96 -5.67 -9.99
N VAL A 242 -3.84 -4.69 -9.84
CA VAL A 242 -4.42 -3.95 -10.98
C VAL A 242 -3.34 -3.24 -11.78
N TRP A 243 -2.42 -2.53 -11.12
CA TRP A 243 -1.29 -1.88 -11.79
C TRP A 243 -0.40 -2.87 -12.51
N PHE A 244 -0.09 -4.00 -11.87
CA PHE A 244 0.73 -5.04 -12.50
C PHE A 244 0.06 -5.59 -13.77
N GLY A 245 -1.25 -5.82 -13.75
CA GLY A 245 -2.02 -6.21 -14.94
C GLY A 245 -1.95 -5.17 -16.07
N LYS A 246 -2.02 -3.86 -15.74
CA LYS A 246 -1.88 -2.79 -16.74
C LYS A 246 -0.50 -2.80 -17.40
N VAL A 247 0.56 -2.99 -16.62
CA VAL A 247 1.94 -3.08 -17.13
C VAL A 247 2.07 -4.26 -18.10
N LEU A 248 1.53 -5.43 -17.74
CA LEU A 248 1.55 -6.60 -18.61
C LEU A 248 0.79 -6.38 -19.91
N SER A 249 -0.41 -5.80 -19.83
CA SER A 249 -1.19 -5.49 -21.02
C SER A 249 -0.43 -4.58 -21.99
N VAL A 250 0.33 -3.61 -21.49
CA VAL A 250 1.15 -2.71 -22.31
C VAL A 250 2.34 -3.47 -22.93
N MET A 251 3.04 -4.30 -22.16
CA MET A 251 4.15 -5.12 -22.66
C MET A 251 3.71 -6.08 -23.79
N GLU A 252 2.49 -6.59 -23.72
CA GLU A 252 1.92 -7.49 -24.72
C GLU A 252 1.51 -6.78 -26.01
N GLN A 253 1.07 -5.52 -25.90
CA GLN A 253 0.56 -4.74 -27.03
C GLN A 253 1.67 -3.94 -27.75
N ASP A 254 2.70 -3.52 -27.02
CA ASP A 254 3.79 -2.70 -27.54
C ASP A 254 5.16 -3.38 -27.36
N PRO A 255 5.76 -3.90 -28.45
CA PRO A 255 7.11 -4.48 -28.41
C PRO A 255 8.19 -3.53 -27.88
N ALA A 256 8.02 -2.21 -28.01
CA ALA A 256 8.96 -1.24 -27.45
C ALA A 256 8.94 -1.23 -25.90
N GLN A 257 7.86 -1.73 -25.31
CA GLN A 257 7.68 -1.86 -23.86
C GLN A 257 7.96 -3.28 -23.35
N ALA A 258 8.37 -4.23 -24.20
CA ALA A 258 8.54 -5.64 -23.82
C ALA A 258 9.52 -5.88 -22.65
N ASN A 259 10.44 -4.93 -22.39
CA ASN A 259 11.42 -4.97 -21.30
C ASN A 259 11.05 -4.06 -20.12
N ARG A 260 9.77 -3.66 -20.01
CA ARG A 260 9.34 -2.77 -18.93
C ARG A 260 9.35 -3.46 -17.56
N ALA A 261 9.05 -4.76 -17.52
CA ALA A 261 9.12 -5.55 -16.29
C ALA A 261 9.91 -6.86 -16.49
N HIS A 262 10.65 -7.22 -15.45
CA HIS A 262 11.50 -8.41 -15.42
C HIS A 262 11.23 -9.25 -14.19
N TYR A 263 10.93 -10.53 -14.39
CA TYR A 263 10.94 -11.54 -13.35
C TYR A 263 12.37 -11.90 -13.00
N LEU A 264 12.72 -11.74 -11.72
CA LEU A 264 14.08 -11.95 -11.22
C LEU A 264 14.25 -13.27 -10.45
N GLY A 265 13.25 -14.15 -10.51
CA GLY A 265 13.24 -15.38 -9.74
C GLY A 265 12.89 -15.17 -8.27
N ARG A 266 13.11 -16.22 -7.48
CA ARG A 266 12.98 -16.18 -6.02
C ARG A 266 14.26 -15.61 -5.40
N LYS A 267 14.15 -14.55 -4.62
CA LYS A 267 15.29 -13.92 -3.94
C LYS A 267 15.05 -13.73 -2.44
N PRO A 268 16.04 -13.98 -1.57
CA PRO A 268 15.96 -13.64 -0.16
C PRO A 268 15.86 -12.11 0.01
N VAL A 269 15.03 -11.68 0.95
CA VAL A 269 14.93 -10.29 1.38
C VAL A 269 15.00 -10.24 2.90
N ARG A 270 15.27 -9.04 3.46
CA ARG A 270 15.39 -8.87 4.91
C ARG A 270 14.13 -9.34 5.65
N GLU A 271 12.98 -9.16 5.04
CA GLU A 271 11.67 -9.47 5.62
C GLU A 271 11.36 -10.98 5.57
N ARG A 272 12.05 -11.73 4.68
CA ARG A 272 11.83 -13.17 4.50
C ARG A 272 13.06 -13.85 3.90
N GLU A 273 13.82 -14.54 4.75
CA GLU A 273 15.04 -15.27 4.36
C GLU A 273 14.77 -16.42 3.37
N SER A 274 13.61 -17.08 3.48
CA SER A 274 13.21 -18.12 2.53
C SER A 274 13.01 -17.58 1.11
N GLY A 275 12.98 -16.26 0.94
CA GLY A 275 12.84 -15.56 -0.32
C GLY A 275 11.42 -15.41 -0.84
N LEU A 276 11.27 -14.46 -1.75
CA LEU A 276 10.04 -14.07 -2.43
C LEU A 276 10.24 -14.09 -3.94
N GLU A 277 9.18 -14.33 -4.71
CA GLU A 277 9.23 -14.14 -6.17
C GLU A 277 9.27 -12.66 -6.49
N VAL A 278 10.25 -12.20 -7.27
CA VAL A 278 10.54 -10.78 -7.45
C VAL A 278 10.29 -10.33 -8.89
N VAL A 279 9.55 -9.24 -9.05
CA VAL A 279 9.37 -8.52 -10.31
C VAL A 279 9.94 -7.11 -10.15
N GLU A 280 10.86 -6.72 -11.03
CA GLU A 280 11.31 -5.33 -11.17
C GLU A 280 10.64 -4.69 -12.39
N GLU A 281 9.98 -3.56 -12.18
CA GLU A 281 9.40 -2.70 -13.20
C GLU A 281 10.23 -1.41 -13.32
N THR A 282 10.51 -1.00 -14.56
CA THR A 282 10.94 0.37 -14.89
C THR A 282 9.71 1.21 -15.19
N ILE A 283 9.48 2.27 -14.41
CA ILE A 283 8.35 3.18 -14.57
C ILE A 283 8.80 4.33 -15.47
N PRO A 284 8.21 4.52 -16.66
CA PRO A 284 8.54 5.63 -17.53
C PRO A 284 8.15 6.99 -16.91
N PRO A 285 8.82 8.09 -17.31
CA PRO A 285 8.35 9.44 -17.01
C PRO A 285 6.88 9.64 -17.39
N ASP A 286 6.17 10.43 -16.59
CA ASP A 286 4.75 10.78 -16.75
C ASP A 286 3.75 9.61 -16.77
N TRP A 287 4.21 8.37 -16.54
CA TRP A 287 3.31 7.20 -16.47
C TRP A 287 2.46 7.20 -15.20
N GLU A 288 3.06 7.64 -14.09
CA GLU A 288 2.37 7.76 -12.81
C GLU A 288 2.43 9.20 -12.30
N PRO A 289 1.28 9.80 -11.91
CA PRO A 289 1.26 11.19 -11.43
C PRO A 289 2.18 11.44 -10.22
N LEU A 290 2.41 10.42 -9.39
CA LEU A 290 3.25 10.51 -8.19
C LEU A 290 4.75 10.23 -8.47
N LEU A 291 5.08 9.85 -9.70
CA LEU A 291 6.43 9.63 -10.22
C LEU A 291 6.58 10.33 -11.59
N PRO A 292 6.46 11.67 -11.64
CA PRO A 292 6.47 12.40 -12.92
C PRO A 292 7.77 12.17 -13.71
N LYS A 293 8.88 11.86 -13.03
CA LYS A 293 10.17 11.56 -13.66
C LYS A 293 10.44 10.06 -13.85
N GLY A 294 9.43 9.23 -13.59
CA GLY A 294 9.57 7.78 -13.59
C GLY A 294 10.30 7.25 -12.34
N GLY A 295 10.76 6.02 -12.42
CA GLY A 295 11.44 5.34 -11.33
C GLY A 295 11.58 3.84 -11.56
N LYS A 296 11.80 3.11 -10.48
CA LYS A 296 11.79 1.65 -10.45
C LYS A 296 10.88 1.16 -9.35
N ARG A 297 10.12 0.10 -9.61
CA ARG A 297 9.30 -0.58 -8.60
C ARG A 297 9.67 -2.04 -8.55
N THR A 298 9.89 -2.55 -7.35
CA THR A 298 10.07 -3.97 -7.09
C THR A 298 8.87 -4.49 -6.33
N THR A 299 8.15 -5.44 -6.93
CA THR A 299 7.01 -6.13 -6.31
C THR A 299 7.41 -7.56 -5.99
N HIS A 300 7.20 -7.97 -4.75
CA HIS A 300 7.54 -9.30 -4.28
C HIS A 300 6.28 -10.07 -3.91
N PHE A 301 6.17 -11.28 -4.45
CA PHE A 301 5.05 -12.18 -4.27
C PHE A 301 5.44 -13.32 -3.34
N ASP A 302 4.48 -13.76 -2.53
CA ASP A 302 4.66 -14.92 -1.64
C ASP A 302 4.69 -16.24 -2.45
N PRO A 303 5.81 -16.97 -2.50
CA PRO A 303 5.92 -18.18 -3.29
C PRO A 303 5.38 -19.42 -2.58
N ASP A 304 5.07 -19.35 -1.28
CA ASP A 304 4.78 -20.53 -0.45
C ASP A 304 3.29 -20.90 -0.54
N PRO A 305 2.92 -22.05 -1.15
CA PRO A 305 1.52 -22.46 -1.28
C PRO A 305 0.81 -22.73 0.06
N SER A 306 1.57 -22.93 1.14
CA SER A 306 1.02 -23.12 2.49
C SER A 306 0.79 -21.80 3.22
N SER A 307 1.35 -20.69 2.72
CA SER A 307 1.19 -19.37 3.31
C SER A 307 -0.21 -18.80 3.01
N PRO A 308 -0.87 -18.15 4.00
CA PRO A 308 -2.14 -17.46 3.75
C PRO A 308 -2.03 -16.34 2.70
N SER A 309 -0.82 -15.79 2.47
CA SER A 309 -0.56 -14.76 1.46
C SER A 309 -0.05 -15.31 0.13
N PHE A 310 -0.10 -16.63 -0.10
CA PHE A 310 0.39 -17.26 -1.33
C PHE A 310 -0.06 -16.52 -2.60
N GLY A 311 0.91 -16.17 -3.44
CA GLY A 311 0.69 -15.50 -4.71
C GLY A 311 0.31 -14.02 -4.61
N LEU A 312 0.12 -13.46 -3.41
CA LEU A 312 -0.20 -12.04 -3.23
C LEU A 312 1.07 -11.18 -3.18
N PRO A 313 1.02 -9.91 -3.61
CA PRO A 313 2.12 -8.97 -3.43
C PRO A 313 2.24 -8.58 -1.96
N VAL A 314 3.31 -9.02 -1.30
CA VAL A 314 3.54 -8.81 0.14
C VAL A 314 4.59 -7.74 0.44
N LEU A 315 5.52 -7.48 -0.48
CA LEU A 315 6.51 -6.40 -0.38
C LEU A 315 6.53 -5.56 -1.64
N ILE A 316 6.33 -4.25 -1.50
CA ILE A 316 6.45 -3.28 -2.59
C ILE A 316 7.49 -2.25 -2.19
N VAL A 317 8.49 -2.06 -3.05
CA VAL A 317 9.51 -1.02 -2.89
C VAL A 317 9.55 -0.19 -4.17
N THR A 318 9.39 1.12 -4.04
CA THR A 318 9.48 2.04 -5.19
C THR A 318 10.62 3.03 -4.95
N LEU A 319 11.50 3.13 -5.93
CA LEU A 319 12.57 4.10 -6.02
C LEU A 319 12.20 5.16 -7.06
N GLY A 320 12.35 6.44 -6.73
CA GLY A 320 12.18 7.52 -7.70
C GLY A 320 13.33 7.59 -8.72
N ASP A 321 13.28 8.57 -9.62
CA ASP A 321 14.32 8.89 -10.61
C ASP A 321 15.73 9.05 -10.02
N THR A 322 15.83 9.53 -8.78
CA THR A 322 17.10 9.70 -8.06
C THR A 322 17.61 8.43 -7.37
N GLY A 323 16.92 7.29 -7.51
CA GLY A 323 17.20 6.04 -6.79
C GLY A 323 16.82 6.07 -5.30
N ARG A 324 16.24 7.17 -4.81
CA ARG A 324 15.75 7.26 -3.42
C ARG A 324 14.43 6.53 -3.26
N GLN A 325 14.29 5.81 -2.14
CA GLN A 325 13.04 5.15 -1.79
C GLN A 325 11.93 6.17 -1.56
N VAL A 326 10.84 6.04 -2.31
CA VAL A 326 9.63 6.85 -2.15
C VAL A 326 8.48 6.05 -1.58
N GLU A 327 8.51 4.72 -1.71
CA GLU A 327 7.50 3.82 -1.15
C GLU A 327 8.16 2.54 -0.65
N TYR A 328 7.64 2.05 0.48
CA TYR A 328 7.95 0.75 1.04
C TYR A 328 6.70 0.28 1.79
N TYR A 329 6.14 -0.84 1.35
CA TYR A 329 4.98 -1.48 1.97
C TYR A 329 5.28 -2.95 2.19
N TRP A 330 5.25 -3.39 3.44
CA TRP A 330 5.44 -4.78 3.81
C TRP A 330 4.22 -5.28 4.57
N PHE A 331 3.51 -6.24 3.99
CA PHE A 331 2.39 -6.94 4.61
C PHE A 331 2.88 -8.28 5.15
N ASP A 332 2.80 -8.47 6.47
CA ASP A 332 2.99 -9.77 7.10
C ASP A 332 1.82 -10.16 7.99
N GLN A 333 1.89 -11.39 8.50
CA GLN A 333 0.84 -11.99 9.34
C GLN A 333 -0.54 -11.90 8.68
N LEU A 334 -0.60 -12.09 7.35
CA LEU A 334 -1.86 -12.06 6.63
C LEU A 334 -2.75 -13.22 7.11
N ARG A 335 -4.00 -12.90 7.42
CA ARG A 335 -5.04 -13.85 7.84
C ARG A 335 -6.30 -13.56 7.05
N PRO A 336 -6.73 -14.46 6.14
CA PRO A 336 -8.04 -14.38 5.51
C PRO A 336 -9.12 -14.39 6.59
N ILE A 337 -10.11 -13.50 6.45
CA ILE A 337 -11.25 -13.41 7.37
C ILE A 337 -12.54 -13.26 6.56
N ARG A 338 -13.68 -13.44 7.24
CA ARG A 338 -14.99 -13.03 6.74
C ARG A 338 -15.45 -11.80 7.52
N PRO A 339 -15.05 -10.60 7.10
CA PRO A 339 -15.36 -9.38 7.82
C PRO A 339 -16.87 -9.11 7.86
N THR A 340 -17.33 -8.63 9.01
CA THR A 340 -18.71 -8.21 9.25
C THR A 340 -18.80 -6.69 9.38
N ASP A 341 -20.01 -6.14 9.37
CA ASP A 341 -20.21 -4.70 9.61
C ASP A 341 -19.67 -4.23 10.96
N ALA A 342 -19.62 -5.11 11.95
CA ALA A 342 -19.08 -4.81 13.27
C ALA A 342 -17.58 -4.49 13.25
N ASP A 343 -16.85 -5.06 12.29
CA ASP A 343 -15.40 -4.85 12.15
C ASP A 343 -15.06 -3.46 11.57
N PHE A 344 -16.07 -2.73 11.09
CA PHE A 344 -15.94 -1.38 10.53
C PHE A 344 -16.95 -0.40 11.12
N ASP A 345 -17.52 -0.69 12.28
CA ASP A 345 -18.42 0.21 12.99
C ASP A 345 -17.62 1.03 14.03
N PRO A 346 -17.35 2.32 13.79
CA PRO A 346 -16.59 3.15 14.72
C PRO A 346 -17.23 3.24 16.10
N ASP A 347 -18.56 3.15 16.20
CA ASP A 347 -19.27 3.19 17.48
C ASP A 347 -19.07 1.92 18.28
N ARG A 348 -18.80 0.79 17.63
CA ARG A 348 -18.45 -0.46 18.31
C ARG A 348 -16.97 -0.52 18.61
N LEU A 349 -16.13 -0.20 17.63
CA LEU A 349 -14.66 -0.30 17.73
C LEU A 349 -14.11 0.60 18.85
N TRP A 350 -14.69 1.78 19.04
CA TRP A 350 -14.16 2.78 19.98
C TRP A 350 -15.04 2.98 21.21
N ARG A 351 -15.83 1.97 21.60
CA ARG A 351 -16.44 1.91 22.93
C ARG A 351 -15.34 1.66 23.95
N LYS A 352 -15.23 2.55 24.92
CA LYS A 352 -14.37 2.39 26.10
C LYS A 352 -15.18 1.85 27.27
#